data_AF-A0A370LZ35-F1
#
_entry.id   AF-A0A370LZ35-F1
#
_cell.length_a   1.000
_cell.length_b   1.000
_cell.length_c   1.000
_cell.angle_alpha   90.00
_cell.angle_beta   90.00
_cell.angle_gamma   90.00
#
_symmetry.space_group_name_H-M   'P 1'
#
loop_
_entity.id
_entity.type
_entity.pdbx_description
1 polymer ?
#
loop_
_entity_poly.entity_id
_entity_poly.type
_entity_poly.pdbx_seq_one_letter_code
_entity_poly.pdbx_strand_id
1 'polypeptide(L)'
;MALKVSMILAGISIGLLVIYAADVAAGMMSEDRVGFLPFDHMARGVGLGMPSIILPIVAFFISRKEPSKGLGGLIIIAGILIIIGGIVVLAMPSPVEAGAEERSVISQVGPLFGAGAFITALGAIKLKKS
;
A
#
# COMPACT_ATOMS: atom_id res chain seq x y z
N MET A 1 -25.89 -0.94 -1.62
CA MET A 1 -25.25 -0.67 -0.31
C MET A 1 -23.78 -1.08 -0.32
N ALA A 2 -23.45 -2.23 -0.94
CA ALA A 2 -22.09 -2.75 -0.96
C ALA A 2 -21.11 -1.82 -1.72
N LEU A 3 -21.55 -1.12 -2.77
CA LEU A 3 -20.72 -0.13 -3.45
C LEU A 3 -20.29 1.01 -2.53
N LYS A 4 -21.22 1.63 -1.78
CA LYS A 4 -20.89 2.75 -0.88
C LYS A 4 -19.84 2.34 0.16
N VAL A 5 -20.01 1.17 0.76
CA VAL A 5 -19.04 0.60 1.71
C VAL A 5 -17.68 0.40 1.02
N SER A 6 -17.68 -0.17 -0.17
CA SER A 6 -16.44 -0.44 -0.93
C SER A 6 -15.70 0.85 -1.31
N MET A 7 -16.42 1.91 -1.68
CA MET A 7 -15.84 3.23 -1.95
C MET A 7 -15.16 3.80 -0.71
N ILE A 8 -15.79 3.68 0.47
CA ILE A 8 -15.22 4.14 1.74
C ILE A 8 -13.96 3.33 2.07
N LEU A 9 -14.01 1.99 1.95
CA LEU A 9 -12.85 1.13 2.22
C LEU A 9 -11.65 1.46 1.30
N ALA A 10 -11.91 1.66 0.00
CA ALA A 10 -10.88 2.07 -0.96
C ALA A 10 -10.33 3.47 -0.64
N GLY A 11 -11.18 4.41 -0.22
CA GLY A 11 -10.75 5.73 0.23
C GLY A 11 -9.88 5.67 1.49
N ILE A 12 -10.26 4.87 2.49
CA ILE A 12 -9.48 4.67 3.72
C ILE A 12 -8.11 4.05 3.39
N SER A 13 -8.07 3.07 2.49
CA SER A 13 -6.80 2.48 2.01
C SER A 13 -5.85 3.53 1.46
N ILE A 14 -6.34 4.41 0.58
CA ILE A 14 -5.53 5.50 0.02
C ILE A 14 -5.08 6.47 1.13
N GLY A 15 -5.97 6.83 2.05
CA GLY A 15 -5.62 7.67 3.20
C GLY A 15 -4.50 7.07 4.04
N LEU A 16 -4.57 5.76 4.35
CA LEU A 16 -3.54 5.03 5.07
C LEU A 16 -2.21 4.97 4.31
N LEU A 17 -2.24 4.76 2.99
CA LEU A 17 -1.04 4.79 2.14
C LEU A 17 -0.37 6.16 2.16
N VAL A 18 -1.15 7.24 2.05
CA VAL A 18 -0.62 8.60 2.07
C VAL A 18 -0.03 8.95 3.44
N ILE A 19 -0.74 8.59 4.53
CA ILE A 19 -0.24 8.80 5.90
C ILE A 19 1.06 8.03 6.11
N TYR A 20 1.10 6.75 5.72
CA TYR A 20 2.31 5.92 5.80
C TYR A 20 3.47 6.53 5.00
N ALA A 21 3.23 6.93 3.75
CA ALA A 21 4.26 7.53 2.90
C ALA A 21 4.77 8.86 3.46
N ALA A 22 3.88 9.73 3.95
CA ALA A 22 4.25 10.99 4.57
C ALA A 22 5.06 10.77 5.86
N ASP A 23 4.67 9.79 6.67
CA ASP A 23 5.33 9.47 7.93
C ASP A 23 6.74 8.88 7.70
N VAL A 24 6.87 7.99 6.72
CA VAL A 24 8.17 7.47 6.28
C VAL A 24 9.05 8.59 5.72
N ALA A 25 8.51 9.46 4.85
CA ALA A 25 9.26 10.59 4.30
C ALA A 25 9.71 11.58 5.38
N ALA A 26 8.86 11.88 6.37
CA ALA A 26 9.22 12.71 7.51
C ALA A 26 10.36 12.08 8.32
N GLY A 27 10.30 10.75 8.57
CA GLY A 27 11.37 10.03 9.24
C GLY A 27 12.71 10.10 8.50
N MET A 28 12.70 10.03 7.17
CA MET A 28 13.93 10.19 6.38
C MET A 28 14.59 11.57 6.53
N MET A 29 13.82 12.60 6.91
CA MET A 29 14.31 13.96 7.10
C MET A 29 14.71 14.28 8.55
N SER A 30 14.46 13.37 9.50
CA SER A 30 14.75 13.55 10.92
C SER A 30 16.03 12.80 11.32
N GLU A 31 16.83 13.40 12.22
CA GLU A 31 18.08 12.79 12.70
C GLU A 31 17.86 11.43 13.37
N ASP A 32 16.77 11.31 14.12
CA ASP A 32 16.40 10.07 14.83
C ASP A 32 15.75 9.01 13.92
N ARG A 33 15.53 9.30 12.63
CA ARG A 33 14.77 8.47 11.66
C ARG A 33 13.33 8.16 12.08
N VAL A 34 12.80 8.87 13.06
CA VAL A 34 11.42 8.76 13.53
C VAL A 34 10.56 9.77 12.76
N GLY A 35 9.53 9.27 12.07
CA GLY A 35 8.50 10.14 11.46
C GLY A 35 7.60 10.81 12.50
N PHE A 36 6.53 11.46 12.05
CA PHE A 36 5.63 12.19 12.94
C PHE A 36 4.77 11.27 13.82
N LEU A 37 4.60 10.00 13.44
CA LEU A 37 3.97 8.99 14.28
C LEU A 37 5.02 8.36 15.21
N PRO A 38 4.72 8.20 16.52
CA PRO A 38 5.63 7.60 17.49
C PRO A 38 5.64 6.05 17.39
N PHE A 39 5.76 5.53 16.18
CA PHE A 39 5.84 4.10 15.89
C PHE A 39 7.23 3.77 15.34
N ASP A 40 7.69 2.54 15.52
CA ASP A 40 8.87 2.02 14.85
C ASP A 40 8.54 1.62 13.39
N HIS A 41 9.55 1.38 12.56
CA HIS A 41 9.33 1.04 11.15
C HIS A 41 8.45 -0.20 10.95
N MET A 42 8.60 -1.21 11.83
CA MET A 42 7.83 -2.45 11.75
C MET A 42 6.36 -2.21 12.12
N ALA A 43 6.05 -1.49 13.20
CA ALA A 43 4.67 -1.19 13.57
C ALA A 43 3.96 -0.32 12.53
N ARG A 44 4.67 0.62 11.86
CA ARG A 44 4.10 1.41 10.75
C ARG A 44 3.72 0.53 9.56
N GLY A 45 4.61 -0.39 9.18
CA GLY A 45 4.36 -1.34 8.09
C GLY A 45 3.17 -2.26 8.37
N VAL A 46 3.07 -2.78 9.59
CA VAL A 46 1.96 -3.67 10.00
C VAL A 46 0.66 -2.91 10.27
N GLY A 47 0.74 -1.74 10.90
CA GLY A 47 -0.42 -0.95 11.33
C GLY A 47 -1.05 -0.10 10.23
N LEU A 48 -0.25 0.44 9.31
CA LEU A 48 -0.72 1.28 8.21
C LEU A 48 -0.58 0.59 6.86
N GLY A 49 0.59 -0.02 6.60
CA GLY A 49 0.89 -0.66 5.33
C GLY A 49 -0.03 -1.85 5.03
N MET A 50 -0.07 -2.86 5.91
CA MET A 50 -0.85 -4.09 5.69
C MET A 50 -2.37 -3.84 5.50
N PRO A 51 -3.06 -3.07 6.37
CA PRO A 51 -4.46 -2.74 6.16
C PRO A 51 -4.69 -2.03 4.83
N SER A 52 -3.77 -1.13 4.44
CA SER A 52 -3.89 -0.39 3.20
C SER A 52 -3.81 -1.26 1.93
N ILE A 53 -3.14 -2.42 2.00
CA ILE A 53 -3.11 -3.43 0.93
C ILE A 53 -4.37 -4.31 0.94
N ILE A 54 -4.86 -4.70 2.11
CA ILE A 54 -6.00 -5.63 2.24
C ILE A 54 -7.33 -4.94 1.90
N LEU A 55 -7.54 -3.71 2.37
CA LEU A 55 -8.77 -2.95 2.17
C LEU A 55 -9.23 -2.81 0.70
N PRO A 56 -8.39 -2.48 -0.30
CA PRO A 56 -8.81 -2.36 -1.68
C PRO A 56 -9.17 -3.72 -2.30
N ILE A 57 -8.53 -4.80 -1.84
CA ILE A 57 -8.89 -6.17 -2.23
C ILE A 57 -10.28 -6.50 -1.71
N VAL A 58 -10.54 -6.26 -0.42
CA VAL A 58 -11.86 -6.48 0.20
C VAL A 58 -12.94 -5.64 -0.48
N ALA A 59 -12.66 -4.36 -0.75
CA ALA A 59 -13.56 -3.46 -1.48
C ALA A 59 -13.93 -3.99 -2.87
N PHE A 60 -12.96 -4.57 -3.59
CA PHE A 60 -13.24 -5.20 -4.88
C PHE A 60 -14.21 -6.38 -4.75
N PHE A 61 -13.98 -7.28 -3.80
CA PHE A 61 -14.80 -8.49 -3.65
C PHE A 61 -16.20 -8.20 -3.12
N ILE A 62 -16.34 -7.28 -2.16
CA ILE A 62 -17.65 -6.86 -1.62
C ILE A 62 -18.53 -6.28 -2.74
N SER A 63 -17.97 -5.43 -3.59
CA SER A 63 -18.71 -4.79 -4.68
C SER A 63 -18.72 -5.59 -5.97
N ARG A 64 -18.19 -6.81 -6.04
CA ARG A 64 -17.86 -7.49 -7.33
C ARG A 64 -19.00 -7.52 -8.34
N LYS A 65 -20.25 -7.57 -7.88
CA LYS A 65 -21.48 -7.59 -8.70
C LYS A 65 -22.05 -6.20 -9.04
N GLU A 66 -21.61 -5.16 -8.35
CA GLU A 66 -22.05 -3.77 -8.56
C GLU A 66 -21.03 -3.05 -9.48
N PRO A 67 -21.40 -2.66 -10.70
CA PRO A 67 -20.50 -1.92 -11.59
C PRO A 67 -20.21 -0.51 -11.03
N SER A 68 -18.95 -0.09 -11.09
CA SER A 68 -18.53 1.28 -10.76
C SER A 68 -17.14 1.60 -11.32
N LYS A 69 -17.11 2.59 -12.21
CA LYS A 69 -15.87 3.14 -12.73
C LYS A 69 -15.07 3.89 -11.66
N GLY A 70 -15.76 4.61 -10.77
CA GLY A 70 -15.12 5.32 -9.66
C GLY A 70 -14.36 4.39 -8.72
N LEU A 71 -14.98 3.26 -8.33
CA LEU A 71 -14.32 2.29 -7.46
C LEU A 71 -13.13 1.62 -8.15
N GLY A 72 -13.27 1.27 -9.44
CA GLY A 72 -12.17 0.71 -10.22
C GLY A 72 -10.97 1.67 -10.28
N GLY A 73 -11.23 2.97 -10.49
CA GLY A 73 -10.20 4.01 -10.43
C GLY A 73 -9.50 4.10 -9.07
N LEU A 74 -10.25 4.11 -7.97
CA LEU A 74 -9.68 4.16 -6.62
C LEU A 74 -8.76 2.95 -6.33
N ILE A 75 -9.17 1.75 -6.74
CA ILE A 75 -8.36 0.53 -6.54
C ILE A 75 -7.07 0.60 -7.37
N ILE A 76 -7.11 1.13 -8.60
CA ILE A 76 -5.90 1.35 -9.41
C ILE A 76 -4.95 2.34 -8.72
N ILE A 77 -5.48 3.46 -8.23
CA ILE A 77 -4.68 4.47 -7.52
C ILE A 77 -3.99 3.82 -6.31
N ALA A 78 -4.70 3.04 -5.51
CA ALA A 78 -4.11 2.31 -4.39
C ALA A 78 -2.99 1.35 -4.84
N GLY A 79 -3.22 0.58 -5.91
CA GLY A 79 -2.22 -0.34 -6.46
C GLY A 79 -0.95 0.38 -6.94
N ILE A 80 -1.09 1.51 -7.62
CA ILE A 80 0.04 2.35 -8.07
C ILE A 80 0.81 2.91 -6.87
N LEU A 81 0.10 3.43 -5.86
CA LEU A 81 0.73 3.96 -4.64
C LEU A 81 1.57 2.89 -3.92
N ILE A 82 1.10 1.63 -3.88
CA ILE A 82 1.85 0.50 -3.30
C ILE A 82 3.14 0.24 -4.10
N ILE A 83 3.07 0.26 -5.43
CA ILE A 83 4.25 0.09 -6.30
C ILE A 83 5.26 1.22 -6.06
N ILE A 84 4.79 2.48 -6.00
CA ILE A 84 5.63 3.63 -5.68
C ILE A 84 6.29 3.46 -4.31
N GLY A 85 5.54 3.03 -3.30
CA GLY A 85 6.07 2.71 -1.97
C GLY A 85 7.20 1.67 -2.02
N GLY A 86 7.04 0.61 -2.83
CA GLY A 86 8.10 -0.37 -3.07
C GLY A 86 9.35 0.24 -3.71
N ILE A 87 9.19 1.12 -4.70
CA ILE A 87 10.32 1.84 -5.33
C ILE A 87 11.05 2.72 -4.30
N VAL A 88 10.31 3.40 -3.42
CA VAL A 88 10.90 4.23 -2.36
C VAL A 88 11.71 3.37 -1.39
N VAL A 89 11.22 2.20 -0.99
CA VAL A 89 11.96 1.26 -0.13
C VAL A 89 13.25 0.76 -0.80
N LEU A 90 13.24 0.51 -2.11
CA LEU A 90 14.45 0.15 -2.86
C LEU A 90 15.51 1.26 -2.86
N ALA A 91 15.09 2.52 -2.82
CA ALA A 91 15.98 3.67 -2.83
C ALA A 91 16.54 4.02 -1.44
N MET A 92 16.02 3.40 -0.36
CA MET A 92 16.52 3.62 0.99
C MET A 92 17.80 2.81 1.23
N PRO A 93 18.84 3.41 1.84
CA PRO A 93 20.03 2.68 2.25
C PRO A 93 19.64 1.65 3.31
N SER A 94 19.91 0.36 3.05
CA SER A 94 19.69 -0.70 4.04
C SER A 94 20.57 -0.42 5.27
N PRO A 95 20.05 -0.53 6.51
CA PRO A 95 20.93 -0.62 7.66
C PRO A 95 21.68 -1.93 7.54
N VAL A 96 22.94 -1.84 7.11
CA VAL A 96 23.90 -2.94 7.19
C VAL A 96 24.23 -3.13 8.66
N GLU A 97 23.38 -3.86 9.38
CA GLU A 97 23.67 -4.30 10.73
C GLU A 97 23.40 -5.80 10.89
N ALA A 98 24.52 -6.51 11.03
CA ALA A 98 24.71 -7.78 11.73
C ALA A 98 23.98 -9.03 11.20
N GLY A 99 24.64 -9.75 10.29
CA GLY A 99 24.83 -11.20 10.45
C GLY A 99 23.64 -12.15 10.24
N ALA A 100 22.49 -11.70 9.76
CA ALA A 100 21.36 -12.58 9.44
C ALA A 100 21.04 -12.51 7.94
N GLU A 101 21.61 -13.45 7.19
CA GLU A 101 21.32 -13.87 5.80
C GLU A 101 21.08 -12.78 4.75
N GLU A 102 21.78 -12.88 3.61
CA GLU A 102 21.53 -12.17 2.36
C GLU A 102 20.11 -12.45 1.81
N ARG A 103 19.07 -12.01 2.52
CA ARG A 103 17.70 -12.01 2.03
C ARG A 103 17.65 -10.91 0.99
N SER A 104 17.96 -11.28 -0.25
CA SER A 104 18.16 -10.36 -1.37
C SER A 104 17.10 -9.28 -1.34
N VAL A 105 17.46 -8.04 -1.66
CA VAL A 105 16.54 -6.90 -1.69
C VAL A 105 15.23 -7.26 -2.42
N ILE A 106 15.32 -8.09 -3.48
CA ILE A 106 14.19 -8.65 -4.22
C ILE A 106 13.19 -9.42 -3.34
N SER A 107 13.65 -10.20 -2.37
CA SER A 107 12.78 -10.94 -1.44
C SER A 107 12.08 -10.04 -0.41
N GLN A 108 12.62 -8.85 -0.11
CA GLN A 108 11.99 -7.88 0.78
C GLN A 108 10.94 -7.03 0.05
N VAL A 109 11.23 -6.59 -1.19
CA VAL A 109 10.35 -5.65 -1.91
C VAL A 109 9.45 -6.34 -2.93
N GLY A 110 9.80 -7.55 -3.37
CA GLY A 110 9.01 -8.37 -4.31
C GLY A 110 7.54 -8.53 -3.91
N PRO A 111 7.20 -8.78 -2.62
CA PRO A 111 5.81 -8.83 -2.19
C PRO A 111 5.01 -7.54 -2.41
N LEU A 112 5.63 -6.36 -2.27
CA LEU A 112 4.99 -5.06 -2.52
C LEU A 112 4.66 -4.88 -3.99
N PHE A 113 5.59 -5.20 -4.90
CA PHE A 113 5.34 -5.16 -6.34
C PHE A 113 4.26 -6.17 -6.75
N GLY A 114 4.31 -7.39 -6.21
CA GLY A 114 3.29 -8.40 -6.46
C GLY A 114 1.90 -7.96 -6.01
N ALA A 115 1.79 -7.44 -4.78
CA ALA A 115 0.54 -6.93 -4.24
C ALA A 115 0.02 -5.71 -5.03
N GLY A 116 0.89 -4.74 -5.33
CA GLY A 116 0.53 -3.55 -6.09
C GLY A 116 0.08 -3.85 -7.52
N ALA A 117 0.78 -4.76 -8.22
CA ALA A 117 0.39 -5.24 -9.53
C ALA A 117 -0.96 -5.98 -9.48
N PHE A 118 -1.14 -6.86 -8.49
CA PHE A 118 -2.41 -7.58 -8.29
C PHE A 118 -3.58 -6.64 -8.04
N ILE A 119 -3.43 -5.67 -7.13
CA ILE A 119 -4.46 -4.68 -6.81
C ILE A 119 -4.77 -3.82 -8.04
N THR A 120 -3.74 -3.36 -8.76
CA THR A 120 -3.92 -2.60 -10.00
C THR A 120 -4.71 -3.40 -11.03
N ALA A 121 -4.40 -4.69 -11.20
CA ALA A 121 -5.14 -5.57 -12.09
C ALA A 121 -6.61 -5.74 -11.65
N LEU A 122 -6.89 -5.88 -10.35
CA LEU A 122 -8.28 -5.91 -9.85
C LEU A 122 -9.04 -4.63 -10.19
N GLY A 123 -8.40 -3.46 -10.01
CA GLY A 123 -8.98 -2.18 -10.38
C GLY A 123 -9.27 -2.08 -11.88
N ALA A 124 -8.35 -2.52 -12.74
CA ALA A 124 -8.56 -2.58 -14.19
C ALA A 124 -9.69 -3.53 -14.59
N ILE A 125 -9.79 -4.71 -13.95
CA ILE A 125 -10.90 -5.65 -14.14
C ILE A 125 -12.23 -5.00 -13.76
N LYS A 126 -12.25 -4.25 -12.65
CA LYS A 126 -13.44 -3.52 -12.20
C LYS A 126 -13.88 -2.46 -13.20
N LEU A 127 -12.93 -1.68 -13.74
CA LEU A 127 -13.20 -0.67 -14.76
C LEU A 127 -13.79 -1.29 -16.03
N LYS A 128 -13.22 -2.39 -16.52
CA LYS A 128 -13.68 -3.05 -17.74
C LYS A 128 -15.10 -3.63 -17.61
N LYS A 129 -15.47 -4.06 -16.41
CA LYS A 129 -16.80 -4.65 -16.11
C LYS A 129 -17.86 -3.61 -15.75
N SER A 130 -17.53 -2.31 -15.73
CA SER A 130 -18.43 -1.23 -15.34
C SER A 130 -18.82 -0.33 -16.51
#